data_AF-A0A3A4S3Y8-F1
#
_entry.id   AF-A0A3A4S3Y8-F1
#
_cell.length_a   1.000
_cell.length_b   1.000
_cell.length_c   1.000
_cell.angle_alpha   90.00
_cell.angle_beta   90.00
_cell.angle_gamma   90.00
#
_symmetry.space_group_name_H-M   'P 1'
#
loop_
_entity.id
_entity.type
_entity.pdbx_description
1 polymer ?
#
loop_
_entity_poly.entity_id
_entity_poly.type
_entity_poly.pdbx_seq_one_letter_code
_entity_poly.pdbx_strand_id
1 'polypeptide(L)'
;MILKTLCRYRIKRQILLLLVGFFLVCLISPADGTELGGQILENTTWSLDGSPMILTGDIRIWNKSELVGTVELRIEPGVEVNLNGFSITAGDQADKDRPPNKGRIIAEDVRFFGKGNVVLACGEENKISNCLFEDVHLLLGGKTCANSSGKIQNITMKYSDIIIHTGKWEVMGGKLLNGTISHQGVKIPGMDFQKEQYMNFFINLISSP
;
A
#
# COMPACT_ATOMS: atom_id res chain seq x y z
N MET A 1 -39.06 41.09 40.52
CA MET A 1 -39.60 40.23 39.44
C MET A 1 -38.60 39.91 38.32
N ILE A 2 -37.58 40.75 38.08
CA ILE A 2 -36.63 40.63 36.93
C ILE A 2 -35.61 39.47 37.06
N LEU A 3 -35.25 39.06 38.29
CA LEU A 3 -34.25 38.01 38.53
C LEU A 3 -34.68 36.60 38.03
N LYS A 4 -35.98 36.28 38.06
CA LYS A 4 -36.49 34.98 37.61
C LYS A 4 -36.42 34.83 36.08
N THR A 5 -36.50 35.94 35.34
CA THR A 5 -36.51 35.94 33.88
C THR A 5 -35.10 35.74 33.30
N LEU A 6 -34.08 36.35 33.91
CA LEU A 6 -32.68 36.19 33.51
C LEU A 6 -32.15 34.77 33.77
N CYS A 7 -32.58 34.13 34.87
CA CYS A 7 -32.20 32.76 35.19
C CYS A 7 -32.74 31.74 34.16
N ARG A 8 -33.99 31.93 33.70
CA ARG A 8 -34.61 31.05 32.67
C ARG A 8 -33.94 31.16 31.30
N TYR A 9 -33.41 32.34 30.94
CA TYR A 9 -32.76 32.55 29.64
C TYR A 9 -31.39 31.87 29.56
N ARG A 10 -30.64 31.86 30.68
CA ARG A 10 -29.31 31.24 30.77
C ARG A 10 -29.36 29.71 30.66
N ILE A 11 -30.42 29.08 31.18
CA ILE A 11 -30.62 27.62 31.11
C ILE A 11 -31.01 27.18 29.69
N LYS A 12 -31.90 27.90 29.00
CA LYS A 12 -32.31 27.56 27.62
C LYS A 12 -31.14 27.65 26.61
N ARG A 13 -30.25 28.63 26.78
CA ARG A 13 -29.06 28.80 25.91
C ARG A 13 -28.03 27.68 26.11
N GLN A 14 -27.84 27.20 27.34
CA GLN A 14 -26.93 26.07 27.59
C GLN A 14 -27.48 24.73 27.06
N ILE A 15 -28.80 24.50 27.16
CA ILE A 15 -29.44 23.32 26.58
C ILE A 15 -29.35 23.33 25.04
N LEU A 16 -29.54 24.50 24.41
CA LEU A 16 -29.39 24.62 22.95
C LEU A 16 -27.94 24.37 22.49
N LEU A 17 -26.95 24.90 23.21
CA LEU A 17 -25.53 24.66 22.90
C LEU A 17 -25.14 23.18 23.09
N LEU A 18 -25.68 22.52 24.11
CA LEU A 18 -25.48 21.08 24.32
C LEU A 18 -26.14 20.24 23.22
N LEU A 19 -27.34 20.60 22.77
CA LEU A 19 -28.03 19.89 21.68
C LEU A 19 -27.33 20.07 20.33
N VAL A 20 -26.83 21.28 20.03
CA VAL A 20 -26.04 21.54 18.82
C VAL A 20 -24.68 20.82 18.88
N GLY A 21 -24.03 20.81 20.04
CA GLY A 21 -22.79 20.05 20.24
C GLY A 21 -22.98 18.54 20.13
N PHE A 22 -24.08 18.00 20.67
CA PHE A 22 -24.42 16.58 20.58
C PHE A 22 -24.74 16.15 19.15
N PHE A 23 -25.48 16.98 18.40
CA PHE A 23 -25.74 16.74 16.97
C PHE A 23 -24.47 16.80 16.12
N LEU A 24 -23.49 17.63 16.49
CA LEU A 24 -22.20 17.71 15.79
C LEU A 24 -21.33 16.45 16.00
N VAL A 25 -21.45 15.79 17.16
CA VAL A 25 -20.68 14.59 17.51
C VAL A 25 -21.21 13.33 16.81
N CYS A 26 -22.51 13.25 16.52
CA CYS A 26 -23.11 12.09 15.84
C CYS A 26 -22.80 11.99 14.34
N LEU A 27 -22.23 13.02 13.71
CA LEU A 27 -21.89 13.01 12.28
C LEU A 27 -20.56 12.31 11.97
N ILE A 28 -19.78 11.97 12.99
CA ILE A 28 -18.51 11.27 12.83
C ILE A 28 -18.75 9.80 13.11
N SER A 29 -19.39 9.09 12.18
CA SER A 29 -19.33 7.62 12.23
C SER A 29 -17.90 7.20 11.90
N PRO A 30 -17.29 6.26 12.65
CA PRO A 30 -16.07 5.63 12.17
C PRO A 30 -16.39 5.01 10.81
N ALA A 31 -15.67 5.42 9.76
CA ALA A 31 -15.78 4.74 8.49
C ALA A 31 -15.34 3.30 8.72
N ASP A 32 -16.25 2.35 8.55
CA ASP A 32 -15.88 0.94 8.46
C ASP A 32 -14.99 0.80 7.22
N GLY A 33 -13.86 0.11 7.37
CA GLY A 33 -12.90 -0.07 6.29
C GLY A 33 -13.53 -0.78 5.08
N THR A 34 -13.02 -0.49 3.88
CA THR A 34 -13.51 -1.13 2.65
C THR A 34 -12.86 -2.49 2.49
N GLU A 35 -13.65 -3.56 2.49
CA GLU A 35 -13.16 -4.93 2.26
C GLU A 35 -12.91 -5.20 0.76
N LEU A 36 -11.73 -5.71 0.43
CA LEU A 36 -11.29 -5.94 -0.96
C LEU A 36 -10.66 -7.33 -1.15
N GLY A 37 -10.92 -7.94 -2.31
CA GLY A 37 -10.25 -9.16 -2.75
C GLY A 37 -10.49 -9.44 -4.24
N GLY A 38 -9.63 -10.25 -4.86
CA GLY A 38 -9.83 -10.74 -6.23
C GLY A 38 -8.94 -10.09 -7.30
N GLN A 39 -9.52 -9.75 -8.45
CA GLN A 39 -8.77 -9.29 -9.62
C GLN A 39 -9.17 -7.86 -9.98
N ILE A 40 -8.17 -7.02 -10.26
CA ILE A 40 -8.33 -5.70 -10.85
C ILE A 40 -7.96 -5.83 -12.33
N LEU A 41 -8.98 -5.83 -13.18
CA LEU A 41 -8.86 -6.03 -14.64
C LEU A 41 -9.01 -4.72 -15.43
N GLU A 42 -9.38 -3.64 -14.76
CA GLU A 42 -9.56 -2.30 -15.30
C GLU A 42 -8.93 -1.28 -14.37
N ASN A 43 -8.63 -0.09 -14.89
CA ASN A 43 -8.02 0.97 -14.09
C ASN A 43 -8.90 1.30 -12.90
N THR A 44 -8.32 1.24 -11.71
CA THR A 44 -9.02 1.41 -10.44
C THR A 44 -8.31 2.45 -9.59
N THR A 45 -9.09 3.28 -8.89
CA THR A 45 -8.58 4.20 -7.88
C THR A 45 -9.08 3.77 -6.50
N TRP A 46 -8.16 3.64 -5.54
CA TRP A 46 -8.47 3.55 -4.13
C TRP A 46 -8.34 4.93 -3.51
N SER A 47 -9.46 5.48 -3.03
CA SER A 47 -9.55 6.83 -2.48
C SER A 47 -9.58 6.84 -0.96
N LEU A 48 -9.31 8.01 -0.38
CA LEU A 48 -9.31 8.21 1.07
C LEU A 48 -10.65 7.88 1.73
N ASP A 49 -11.77 8.12 1.03
CA ASP A 49 -13.12 7.87 1.55
C ASP A 49 -13.38 6.38 1.87
N GLY A 50 -12.65 5.46 1.23
CA GLY A 50 -12.72 4.03 1.51
C GLY A 50 -11.68 3.53 2.52
N SER A 51 -10.83 4.41 3.05
CA SER A 51 -9.74 4.05 3.95
C SER A 51 -10.25 3.75 5.37
N PRO A 52 -9.75 2.70 6.05
CA PRO A 52 -8.72 1.78 5.57
C PRO A 52 -9.26 0.77 4.55
N MET A 53 -8.44 0.48 3.53
CA MET A 53 -8.70 -0.62 2.58
C MET A 53 -8.23 -1.93 3.23
N ILE A 54 -9.14 -2.85 3.52
CA ILE A 54 -8.85 -4.11 4.25
C ILE A 54 -8.91 -5.27 3.27
N LEU A 55 -7.79 -5.97 3.09
CA LEU A 55 -7.81 -7.16 2.24
C LEU A 55 -8.50 -8.33 2.93
N THR A 56 -9.42 -8.94 2.20
CA THR A 56 -10.09 -10.21 2.55
C THR A 56 -9.67 -11.35 1.63
N GLY A 57 -8.84 -11.05 0.62
CA GLY A 57 -8.20 -12.00 -0.28
C GLY A 57 -7.06 -11.34 -1.05
N ASP A 58 -6.26 -12.13 -1.75
CA ASP A 58 -5.23 -11.60 -2.64
C ASP A 58 -5.83 -10.70 -3.72
N ILE A 59 -5.09 -9.63 -4.04
CA ILE A 59 -5.40 -8.71 -5.13
C ILE A 59 -4.39 -8.94 -6.25
N ARG A 60 -4.89 -9.19 -7.46
CA ARG A 60 -4.06 -9.27 -8.68
C ARG A 60 -4.47 -8.20 -9.66
N ILE A 61 -3.54 -7.32 -9.99
CA ILE A 61 -3.72 -6.22 -10.92
C ILE A 61 -3.07 -6.65 -12.22
N TRP A 62 -3.89 -6.95 -13.22
CA TRP A 62 -3.35 -7.39 -14.50
C TRP A 62 -4.31 -7.20 -15.66
N ASN A 63 -3.73 -7.16 -16.85
CA ASN A 63 -4.44 -7.42 -18.09
C ASN A 63 -4.19 -8.86 -18.55
N LYS A 64 -5.26 -9.58 -18.92
CA LYS A 64 -5.16 -10.92 -19.54
C LYS A 64 -4.92 -10.85 -21.06
N SER A 65 -5.08 -9.67 -21.67
CA SER A 65 -4.95 -9.48 -23.12
C SER A 65 -3.61 -8.84 -23.47
N GLU A 66 -2.88 -9.46 -24.39
CA GLU A 66 -1.66 -8.90 -24.99
C GLU A 66 -1.89 -7.61 -25.76
N LEU A 67 -3.14 -7.39 -26.20
CA LEU A 67 -3.53 -6.30 -27.08
C LEU A 67 -3.98 -5.05 -26.31
N VAL A 68 -4.15 -5.16 -24.99
CA VAL A 68 -4.70 -4.08 -24.15
C VAL A 68 -3.61 -3.62 -23.19
N GLY A 69 -3.52 -2.30 -23.01
CA GLY A 69 -2.47 -1.66 -22.21
C GLY A 69 -2.43 -2.12 -20.74
N THR A 70 -1.40 -1.64 -20.03
CA THR A 70 -1.18 -1.92 -18.61
C THR A 70 -2.36 -1.45 -17.76
N VAL A 71 -2.92 -2.35 -16.96
CA VAL A 71 -3.95 -2.01 -15.96
C VAL A 71 -3.28 -1.32 -14.77
N GLU A 72 -3.86 -0.21 -14.33
CA GLU A 72 -3.36 0.59 -13.22
C GLU A 72 -4.24 0.45 -11.97
N LEU A 73 -3.62 0.13 -10.84
CA LEU A 73 -4.15 0.50 -9.54
C LEU A 73 -3.48 1.79 -9.06
N ARG A 74 -4.29 2.84 -8.92
CA ARG A 74 -3.89 4.10 -8.29
C ARG A 74 -4.37 4.13 -6.85
N ILE A 75 -3.47 4.36 -5.92
CA ILE A 75 -3.81 4.54 -4.50
C ILE A 75 -3.54 6.00 -4.16
N GLU A 76 -4.58 6.71 -3.73
CA GLU A 76 -4.49 8.13 -3.42
C GLU A 76 -3.67 8.41 -2.15
N PRO A 77 -3.03 9.59 -2.06
CA PRO A 77 -2.35 10.04 -0.85
C PRO A 77 -3.20 9.95 0.41
N GLY A 78 -2.59 9.46 1.49
CA GLY A 78 -3.23 9.31 2.80
C GLY A 78 -4.06 8.04 2.98
N VAL A 79 -4.24 7.22 1.93
CA VAL A 79 -4.90 5.91 2.08
C VAL A 79 -4.06 4.99 2.95
N GLU A 80 -4.73 4.27 3.85
CA GLU A 80 -4.16 3.15 4.60
C GLU A 80 -4.66 1.83 4.02
N VAL A 81 -3.73 0.88 3.82
CA VAL A 81 -4.01 -0.45 3.26
C VAL A 81 -3.58 -1.52 4.27
N ASN A 82 -4.55 -2.25 4.80
CA ASN A 82 -4.32 -3.39 5.68
C ASN A 82 -4.30 -4.68 4.86
N LEU A 83 -3.13 -5.33 4.77
CA LEU A 83 -2.99 -6.55 3.98
C LEU A 83 -3.58 -7.78 4.66
N ASN A 84 -3.74 -7.79 5.98
CA ASN A 84 -4.44 -8.83 6.74
C ASN A 84 -4.03 -10.29 6.38
N GLY A 85 -2.75 -10.51 6.05
CA GLY A 85 -2.17 -11.79 5.64
C GLY A 85 -2.16 -12.05 4.13
N PHE A 86 -2.74 -11.18 3.31
CA PHE A 86 -2.87 -11.32 1.85
C PHE A 86 -1.83 -10.50 1.09
N SER A 87 -1.79 -10.68 -0.24
CA SER A 87 -0.84 -10.00 -1.11
C SER A 87 -1.51 -9.12 -2.17
N ILE A 88 -0.89 -8.00 -2.49
CA ILE A 88 -1.19 -7.20 -3.68
C ILE A 88 -0.11 -7.47 -4.71
N THR A 89 -0.50 -7.98 -5.88
CA THR A 89 0.43 -8.28 -6.97
C THR A 89 0.08 -7.46 -8.19
N ALA A 90 1.01 -6.62 -8.65
CA ALA A 90 0.91 -5.92 -9.92
C ALA A 90 1.66 -6.71 -10.99
N GLY A 91 0.94 -7.16 -12.02
CA GLY A 91 1.43 -8.01 -13.10
C GLY A 91 1.72 -9.47 -12.68
N ASP A 92 2.09 -10.31 -13.64
CA ASP A 92 2.47 -11.71 -13.39
C ASP A 92 3.57 -12.15 -14.36
N GLN A 93 4.27 -13.21 -13.96
CA GLN A 93 5.36 -13.83 -14.66
C GLN A 93 4.97 -14.16 -16.12
N ALA A 94 5.84 -13.76 -17.06
CA ALA A 94 5.82 -14.33 -18.39
C ALA A 94 6.21 -15.82 -18.28
N ASP A 95 5.31 -16.72 -18.65
CA ASP A 95 5.68 -18.11 -18.91
C ASP A 95 6.30 -18.19 -20.31
N LYS A 96 7.09 -19.22 -20.59
CA LYS A 96 7.68 -19.45 -21.92
C LYS A 96 6.61 -19.44 -23.02
N ASP A 97 5.40 -19.87 -22.68
CA ASP A 97 4.27 -20.02 -23.59
C ASP A 97 3.18 -18.94 -23.37
N ARG A 98 3.41 -17.97 -22.48
CA ARG A 98 2.44 -16.91 -22.19
C ARG A 98 3.08 -15.54 -22.03
N PRO A 99 2.52 -14.50 -22.67
CA PRO A 99 2.94 -13.12 -22.45
C PRO A 99 2.85 -12.77 -20.96
N PRO A 100 3.68 -11.81 -20.47
CA PRO A 100 3.49 -11.28 -19.14
C PRO A 100 2.14 -10.56 -19.06
N ASN A 101 1.38 -10.88 -18.02
CA ASN A 101 0.20 -10.10 -17.65
C ASN A 101 0.68 -8.74 -17.12
N LYS A 102 0.26 -7.65 -17.77
CA LYS A 102 0.72 -6.30 -17.42
C LYS A 102 -0.20 -5.65 -16.39
N GLY A 103 0.38 -5.27 -15.26
CA GLY A 103 -0.27 -4.42 -14.26
C GLY A 103 0.74 -3.49 -13.61
N ARG A 104 0.28 -2.36 -13.08
CA ARG A 104 1.10 -1.43 -12.32
C ARG A 104 0.38 -0.88 -11.10
N ILE A 105 1.16 -0.53 -10.09
CA ILE A 105 0.72 0.24 -8.92
C ILE A 105 1.35 1.62 -8.96
N ILE A 106 0.52 2.64 -8.71
CA ILE A 106 0.96 3.99 -8.40
C ILE A 106 0.45 4.32 -6.99
N ALA A 107 1.37 4.48 -6.05
CA ALA A 107 1.09 4.84 -4.67
C ALA A 107 2.05 5.95 -4.21
N GLU A 108 1.49 7.02 -3.65
CA GLU A 108 2.23 8.14 -3.09
C GLU A 108 1.65 8.47 -1.72
N ASP A 109 2.48 8.64 -0.69
CA ASP A 109 2.03 8.95 0.68
C ASP A 109 1.01 7.92 1.23
N VAL A 110 1.24 6.63 0.95
CA VAL A 110 0.38 5.51 1.37
C VAL A 110 1.03 4.75 2.52
N ARG A 111 0.19 4.27 3.45
CA ARG A 111 0.61 3.35 4.52
C ARG A 111 0.13 1.94 4.21
N PHE A 112 1.05 1.02 3.97
CA PHE A 112 0.80 -0.41 3.92
C PHE A 112 1.11 -1.02 5.28
N PHE A 113 0.17 -1.75 5.86
CA PHE A 113 0.36 -2.36 7.17
C PHE A 113 -0.32 -3.72 7.32
N GLY A 114 0.08 -4.43 8.37
CA GLY A 114 -0.38 -5.79 8.65
C GLY A 114 0.38 -6.81 7.81
N LYS A 115 0.31 -8.09 8.20
CA LYS A 115 1.06 -9.15 7.51
C LYS A 115 0.71 -9.22 6.03
N GLY A 116 1.68 -9.47 5.17
CA GLY A 116 1.43 -9.70 3.74
C GLY A 116 2.54 -9.18 2.85
N ASN A 117 2.26 -9.14 1.55
CA ASN A 117 3.23 -8.74 0.54
C ASN A 117 2.65 -7.72 -0.45
N VAL A 118 3.47 -6.73 -0.82
CA VAL A 118 3.27 -5.94 -2.03
C VAL A 118 4.29 -6.42 -3.06
N VAL A 119 3.79 -7.00 -4.15
CA VAL A 119 4.60 -7.61 -5.20
C VAL A 119 4.47 -6.79 -6.48
N LEU A 120 5.58 -6.25 -6.95
CA LEU A 120 5.65 -5.51 -8.21
C LEU A 120 6.34 -6.41 -9.26
N ALA A 121 5.55 -7.21 -9.98
CA ALA A 121 6.01 -8.23 -10.91
C ALA A 121 5.70 -7.84 -12.36
N CYS A 122 6.70 -7.75 -13.23
CA CYS A 122 6.48 -7.67 -14.69
C CYS A 122 5.67 -6.45 -15.17
N GLY A 123 5.44 -5.48 -14.29
CA GLY A 123 4.81 -4.20 -14.61
C GLY A 123 5.78 -3.20 -15.21
N GLU A 124 5.28 -2.42 -16.16
CA GLU A 124 5.98 -1.23 -16.67
C GLU A 124 5.63 -0.04 -15.75
N GLU A 125 6.67 0.65 -15.27
CA GLU A 125 6.55 1.95 -14.59
C GLU A 125 5.77 1.96 -13.27
N ASN A 126 5.96 0.96 -12.41
CA ASN A 126 5.46 1.04 -11.03
C ASN A 126 6.03 2.26 -10.31
N LYS A 127 5.23 2.95 -9.50
CA LYS A 127 5.66 4.14 -8.75
C LYS A 127 5.22 4.03 -7.30
N ILE A 128 6.19 3.91 -6.39
CA ILE A 128 5.97 3.90 -4.94
C ILE A 128 6.79 5.02 -4.33
N SER A 129 6.15 6.09 -3.86
CA SER A 129 6.85 7.24 -3.27
C SER A 129 6.31 7.61 -1.90
N ASN A 130 7.20 7.99 -0.98
CA ASN A 130 6.86 8.44 0.38
C ASN A 130 5.96 7.46 1.15
N CYS A 131 6.03 6.16 0.83
CA CYS A 131 5.18 5.15 1.44
C CYS A 131 5.81 4.58 2.72
N LEU A 132 4.95 4.19 3.65
CA LEU A 132 5.32 3.49 4.88
C LEU A 132 4.85 2.04 4.80
N PHE A 133 5.75 1.09 5.04
CA PHE A 133 5.46 -0.34 5.14
C PHE A 133 5.70 -0.81 6.57
N GLU A 134 4.67 -1.35 7.23
CA GLU A 134 4.73 -1.87 8.61
C GLU A 134 4.22 -3.31 8.68
N ASP A 135 5.11 -4.27 8.95
CA ASP A 135 4.83 -5.72 8.89
C ASP A 135 4.44 -6.22 7.48
N VAL A 136 4.89 -5.51 6.42
CA VAL A 136 4.58 -5.80 5.00
C VAL A 136 5.87 -5.93 4.19
N HIS A 137 6.07 -7.03 3.50
CA HIS A 137 7.23 -7.18 2.61
C HIS A 137 6.96 -6.53 1.24
N LEU A 138 7.94 -5.81 0.70
CA LEU A 138 7.90 -5.28 -0.66
C LEU A 138 8.81 -6.12 -1.56
N LEU A 139 8.22 -6.79 -2.55
CA LEU A 139 8.93 -7.66 -3.49
C LEU A 139 8.97 -7.02 -4.87
N LEU A 140 10.17 -6.88 -5.42
CA LEU A 140 10.45 -6.21 -6.68
C LEU A 140 11.00 -7.20 -7.70
N GLY A 141 10.29 -7.36 -8.80
CA GLY A 141 10.67 -8.22 -9.92
C GLY A 141 10.02 -9.61 -9.90
N GLY A 142 10.30 -10.37 -10.97
CA GLY A 142 9.78 -11.72 -11.20
C GLY A 142 10.79 -12.57 -11.96
N LYS A 143 10.74 -13.90 -11.80
CA LYS A 143 11.78 -14.83 -12.27
C LYS A 143 12.16 -14.70 -13.76
N THR A 144 11.24 -14.24 -14.61
CA THR A 144 11.43 -14.11 -16.07
C THR A 144 11.24 -12.69 -16.58
N CYS A 145 11.00 -11.71 -15.71
CA CYS A 145 10.56 -10.39 -16.13
C CYS A 145 11.69 -9.37 -16.12
N ALA A 146 12.63 -9.55 -17.05
CA ALA A 146 13.77 -8.65 -17.26
C ALA A 146 13.37 -7.20 -17.57
N ASN A 147 12.12 -6.98 -18.00
CA ASN A 147 11.58 -5.66 -18.34
C ASN A 147 10.75 -5.02 -17.23
N SER A 148 10.64 -5.66 -16.04
CA SER A 148 10.00 -5.00 -14.90
C SER A 148 10.73 -3.70 -14.60
N SER A 149 10.00 -2.59 -14.57
CA SER A 149 10.57 -1.28 -14.29
C SER A 149 9.72 -0.50 -13.32
N GLY A 150 10.36 0.42 -12.61
CA GLY A 150 9.66 1.30 -11.71
C GLY A 150 10.59 2.16 -10.89
N LYS A 151 9.98 3.09 -10.19
CA LYS A 151 10.64 4.06 -9.34
C LYS A 151 10.13 3.94 -7.92
N ILE A 152 11.06 3.81 -6.99
CA ILE A 152 10.79 3.75 -5.56
C ILE A 152 11.56 4.86 -4.90
N GLN A 153 10.86 5.68 -4.12
CA GLN A 153 11.46 6.87 -3.54
C GLN A 153 10.98 7.12 -2.11
N ASN A 154 11.89 7.49 -1.21
CA ASN A 154 11.56 7.92 0.15
C ASN A 154 10.68 6.93 0.95
N ILE A 155 10.90 5.64 0.78
CA ILE A 155 10.12 4.63 1.51
C ILE A 155 10.65 4.42 2.93
N THR A 156 9.75 4.16 3.86
CA THR A 156 10.08 3.76 5.24
C THR A 156 9.59 2.35 5.48
N MET A 157 10.48 1.45 5.94
CA MET A 157 10.13 0.07 6.29
C MET A 157 10.28 -0.17 7.79
N LYS A 158 9.27 -0.79 8.43
CA LYS A 158 9.31 -1.25 9.82
C LYS A 158 8.91 -2.72 9.90
N TYR A 159 9.76 -3.55 10.50
CA TYR A 159 9.53 -5.00 10.62
C TYR A 159 9.20 -5.64 9.27
N SER A 160 9.88 -5.18 8.22
CA SER A 160 9.51 -5.45 6.85
C SER A 160 10.75 -5.56 5.98
N ASP A 161 10.69 -6.40 4.94
CA ASP A 161 11.81 -6.59 4.02
C ASP A 161 11.53 -5.97 2.66
N ILE A 162 12.59 -5.56 1.96
CA ILE A 162 12.53 -5.25 0.54
C ILE A 162 13.36 -6.28 -0.19
N ILE A 163 12.73 -7.04 -1.06
CA ILE A 163 13.36 -8.12 -1.81
C ILE A 163 13.44 -7.71 -3.27
N ILE A 164 14.64 -7.66 -3.84
CA ILE A 164 14.84 -7.33 -5.26
C ILE A 164 15.37 -8.56 -5.99
N HIS A 165 14.54 -9.13 -6.85
CA HIS A 165 14.90 -10.33 -7.59
C HIS A 165 15.50 -9.99 -8.96
N THR A 166 14.80 -9.18 -9.76
CA THR A 166 15.17 -8.87 -11.15
C THR A 166 14.57 -7.52 -11.61
N GLY A 167 15.03 -6.98 -12.74
CA GLY A 167 14.43 -5.81 -13.42
C GLY A 167 15.25 -4.53 -13.36
N LYS A 168 14.71 -3.46 -13.96
CA LYS A 168 15.28 -2.10 -14.01
C LYS A 168 14.57 -1.21 -13.00
N TRP A 169 15.01 -1.27 -11.76
CA TRP A 169 14.43 -0.48 -10.66
C TRP A 169 15.31 0.72 -10.31
N GLU A 170 14.71 1.90 -10.26
CA GLU A 170 15.33 3.09 -9.67
C GLU A 170 14.87 3.22 -8.23
N VAL A 171 15.79 2.95 -7.29
CA VAL A 171 15.52 3.10 -5.84
C VAL A 171 16.30 4.30 -5.33
N MET A 172 15.60 5.36 -4.95
CA MET A 172 16.18 6.63 -4.53
C MET A 172 15.74 7.02 -3.13
N GLY A 173 16.66 6.92 -2.17
CA GLY A 173 16.39 7.30 -0.80
C GLY A 173 15.43 6.33 -0.09
N GLY A 174 15.51 6.30 1.23
CA GLY A 174 14.69 5.45 2.06
C GLY A 174 15.32 5.23 3.42
N LYS A 175 14.48 4.85 4.37
CA LYS A 175 14.91 4.53 5.74
C LYS A 175 14.47 3.12 6.08
N LEU A 176 15.43 2.22 6.21
CA LEU A 176 15.22 0.91 6.79
C LEU A 176 15.37 1.02 8.30
N LEU A 177 14.26 0.87 9.02
CA LEU A 177 14.28 0.88 10.49
C LEU A 177 14.58 -0.53 11.04
N ASN A 178 14.06 -1.57 10.37
CA ASN A 178 14.31 -2.98 10.69
C ASN A 178 13.89 -3.85 9.49
N GLY A 179 14.81 -4.65 8.91
CA GLY A 179 14.57 -5.46 7.70
C GLY A 179 15.84 -5.83 6.91
N THR A 180 15.70 -6.67 5.89
CA THR A 180 16.77 -7.15 5.00
C THR A 180 16.54 -6.66 3.57
N ILE A 181 17.62 -6.27 2.90
CA ILE A 181 17.64 -6.20 1.43
C ILE A 181 18.41 -7.40 0.91
N SER A 182 17.76 -8.21 0.08
CA SER A 182 18.47 -9.16 -0.76
C SER A 182 18.48 -8.67 -2.19
N HIS A 183 19.66 -8.68 -2.80
CA HIS A 183 19.83 -8.37 -4.21
C HIS A 183 20.78 -9.39 -4.86
N GLN A 184 20.45 -9.87 -6.05
CA GLN A 184 21.48 -10.29 -7.00
C GLN A 184 21.85 -9.08 -7.88
N GLY A 185 23.05 -8.51 -7.65
CA GLY A 185 23.66 -7.54 -8.57
C GLY A 185 23.17 -6.08 -8.57
N VAL A 186 22.56 -5.56 -7.50
CA VAL A 186 22.04 -4.16 -7.47
C VAL A 186 22.82 -3.26 -6.52
N LYS A 187 23.18 -2.06 -6.99
CA LYS A 187 23.75 -0.96 -6.21
C LYS A 187 22.63 -0.05 -5.74
N ILE A 188 22.47 0.14 -4.43
CA ILE A 188 21.43 1.01 -3.84
C ILE A 188 22.09 2.26 -3.26
N PRO A 189 22.19 3.36 -4.02
CA PRO A 189 22.71 4.62 -3.51
C PRO A 189 21.69 5.31 -2.58
N GLY A 190 22.15 5.81 -1.42
CA GLY A 190 21.38 6.74 -0.59
C GLY A 190 20.38 6.14 0.40
N MET A 191 20.50 4.86 0.77
CA MET A 191 19.78 4.32 1.94
C MET A 191 20.65 4.40 3.20
N ASP A 192 20.09 4.99 4.26
CA ASP A 192 20.69 4.96 5.60
C ASP A 192 20.26 3.69 6.33
N PHE A 193 21.21 2.78 6.53
CA PHE A 193 21.01 1.55 7.29
C PHE A 193 21.37 1.80 8.76
N GLN A 194 20.41 1.67 9.67
CA GLN A 194 20.73 1.56 11.09
C GLN A 194 21.19 0.12 11.38
N LYS A 195 22.35 0.02 12.01
CA LYS A 195 23.27 -1.11 12.02
C LYS A 195 22.71 -2.36 12.71
N GLU A 196 22.50 -3.41 11.92
CA GLU A 196 22.68 -4.86 12.17
C GLU A 196 21.60 -5.64 11.41
N GLN A 197 21.97 -6.43 10.39
CA GLN A 197 21.47 -7.80 10.16
C GLN A 197 21.89 -8.41 8.82
N TYR A 198 21.83 -9.73 8.80
CA TYR A 198 22.69 -10.67 8.11
C TYR A 198 22.24 -11.02 6.69
N MET A 199 23.22 -11.27 5.83
CA MET A 199 23.06 -12.03 4.60
C MET A 199 22.87 -13.52 4.94
N ASN A 200 21.64 -14.04 4.87
CA ASN A 200 21.33 -15.46 4.60
C ASN A 200 19.82 -15.67 4.57
N PHE A 201 19.15 -15.42 3.44
CA PHE A 201 17.82 -16.01 3.24
C PHE A 201 17.40 -16.03 1.77
N PHE A 202 17.86 -17.01 0.98
CA PHE A 202 17.23 -17.32 -0.30
C PHE A 202 17.34 -18.82 -0.57
N ILE A 203 16.21 -19.54 -0.40
CA ILE A 203 15.84 -20.76 -1.16
C ILE A 203 14.38 -21.20 -0.87
N ASN A 204 13.73 -20.79 0.23
CA ASN A 204 12.42 -21.36 0.60
C ASN A 204 11.15 -20.50 0.38
N LEU A 205 11.24 -19.25 -0.10
CA LEU A 205 10.05 -18.38 -0.17
C LEU A 205 9.22 -18.49 -1.46
N ILE A 206 9.69 -19.22 -2.49
CA ILE A 206 8.99 -19.35 -3.79
C ILE A 206 8.49 -20.79 -4.02
N SER A 207 8.48 -21.63 -2.98
CA SER A 207 8.14 -23.06 -3.08
C SER A 207 7.13 -23.55 -2.03
N SER A 208 6.50 -22.67 -1.25
CA SER A 208 5.31 -23.06 -0.48
C SER A 208 4.07 -22.83 -1.35
N PRO A 209 3.18 -23.84 -1.49
CA PRO A 209 1.92 -23.69 -2.21
C PRO A 209 0.99 -22.65 -1.57
#